data_AF-A0A949LHG2-F1
#
_entry.id   AF-A0A949LHG2-F1
#
_cell.length_a   1.000
_cell.length_b   1.000
_cell.length_c   1.000
_cell.angle_alpha   90.00
_cell.angle_beta   90.00
_cell.angle_gamma   90.00
#
_symmetry.space_group_name_H-M   'P 1'
#
loop_
_entity.id
_entity.type
_entity.pdbx_description
1 polymer ?
#
loop_
_entity_poly.entity_id
_entity_poly.type
_entity_poly.pdbx_seq_one_letter_code
_entity_poly.pdbx_strand_id
1 'polypeptide(L)'
;DSPNTHRLVADHGGFEYDSDYYGDDLPFWMRVKKTSGEVVPQLIVPYTMDCNDMRFALPQGFSQGEDFFTYLRDSFDALYAEGAEVPKMMSIGMHCRLLGKPGRIVALQKFLDHIEKHDKVWVCRRIDIARHWKKVHPFQAN
;
A
#
# COMPACT_ATOMS: atom_id res chain seq x y z
N ASP A 1 1.91 14.67 3.25
CA ASP A 1 2.82 15.13 2.17
C ASP A 1 2.81 16.67 2.11
N SER A 2 3.54 17.26 1.17
CA SER A 2 3.48 18.69 0.85
C SER A 2 3.07 18.87 -0.62
N PRO A 3 2.58 20.05 -1.04
CA PRO A 3 2.26 20.31 -2.44
C PRO A 3 3.44 20.13 -3.42
N ASN A 4 4.67 20.01 -2.90
CA ASN A 4 5.89 19.87 -3.70
C ASN A 4 6.44 18.44 -3.72
N THR A 5 5.92 17.51 -2.91
CA THR A 5 6.59 16.22 -2.65
C THR A 5 6.75 15.39 -3.92
N HIS A 6 5.67 15.12 -4.66
CA HIS A 6 5.74 14.38 -5.92
C HIS A 6 6.66 15.05 -6.95
N ARG A 7 6.63 16.38 -7.06
CA ARG A 7 7.52 17.14 -7.95
C ARG A 7 8.99 16.91 -7.59
N LEU A 8 9.35 16.93 -6.31
CA LEU A 8 10.73 16.71 -5.88
C LEU A 8 11.19 15.27 -6.16
N VAL A 9 10.32 14.28 -5.98
CA VAL A 9 10.59 12.88 -6.35
C VAL A 9 10.79 12.76 -7.87
N ALA A 10 9.96 13.42 -8.67
CA ALA A 10 10.06 13.46 -10.13
C ALA A 10 11.29 14.23 -10.63
N ASP A 11 11.69 15.31 -9.95
CA ASP A 11 12.90 16.07 -10.24
C ASP A 11 14.16 15.22 -10.05
N HIS A 12 14.19 14.36 -9.02
CA HIS A 12 15.26 13.39 -8.81
C HIS A 12 15.28 12.30 -9.91
N GLY A 13 14.12 11.78 -10.31
CA GLY A 13 13.97 10.88 -11.46
C GLY A 13 14.49 9.44 -11.29
N GLY A 14 15.16 9.11 -10.18
CA GLY A 14 15.74 7.78 -9.94
C GLY A 14 14.86 6.76 -9.23
N PHE A 15 13.58 7.06 -8.96
CA PHE A 15 12.71 6.19 -8.15
C PHE A 15 11.81 5.29 -9.01
N GLU A 16 11.65 4.06 -8.54
CA GLU A 16 10.84 3.05 -9.24
C GLU A 16 9.33 3.29 -9.06
N TYR A 17 8.94 3.84 -7.91
CA TYR A 17 7.57 4.20 -7.58
C TYR A 17 7.56 5.29 -6.49
N ASP A 18 6.39 5.90 -6.29
CA ASP A 18 6.03 6.75 -5.16
C ASP A 18 4.87 6.11 -4.36
N SER A 19 4.84 6.32 -3.04
CA SER A 19 3.86 5.79 -2.09
C SER A 19 2.98 6.86 -1.43
N ASP A 20 3.26 8.14 -1.65
CA ASP A 20 2.53 9.25 -1.04
C ASP A 20 1.14 9.44 -1.69
N TYR A 21 0.32 8.38 -1.67
CA TYR A 21 -1.03 8.38 -2.24
C TYR A 21 -1.89 7.29 -1.58
N TYR A 22 -3.17 7.58 -1.34
CA TYR A 22 -4.11 6.71 -0.60
C TYR A 22 -5.46 6.53 -1.31
N GLY A 23 -5.56 6.95 -2.57
CA GLY A 23 -6.85 7.09 -3.27
C GLY A 23 -7.24 5.95 -4.21
N ASP A 24 -6.51 4.83 -4.22
CA ASP A 24 -6.77 3.71 -5.14
C ASP A 24 -6.26 2.38 -4.53
N ASP A 25 -6.81 1.25 -5.00
CA ASP A 25 -6.44 -0.12 -4.63
C ASP A 25 -5.48 -0.76 -5.63
N LEU A 26 -5.11 -0.03 -6.70
CA LEU A 26 -4.14 -0.45 -7.71
C LEU A 26 -3.06 0.61 -7.97
N PRO A 27 -1.86 0.19 -8.40
CA PRO A 27 -0.88 1.12 -8.96
C PRO A 27 -1.41 1.85 -10.20
N PHE A 28 -0.91 3.06 -10.44
CA PHE A 28 -1.26 3.82 -11.63
C PHE A 28 -0.17 4.84 -11.98
N TRP A 29 -0.21 5.36 -13.21
CA TRP A 29 0.73 6.38 -13.66
C TRP A 29 0.17 7.78 -13.43
N MET A 30 0.85 8.57 -12.61
CA MET A 30 0.55 9.98 -12.38
C MET A 30 1.42 10.86 -13.29
N ARG A 31 0.81 11.86 -13.94
CA ARG A 31 1.56 12.88 -14.71
C ARG A 31 2.03 13.97 -13.76
N VAL A 32 3.34 14.10 -13.55
CA VAL A 32 3.92 15.06 -12.62
C VAL A 32 4.76 16.09 -13.38
N LYS A 33 4.49 17.37 -13.14
CA LYS A 33 5.26 18.48 -13.71
C LYS A 33 6.51 18.74 -12.87
N LYS A 34 7.68 18.53 -13.46
CA LYS A 34 9.00 18.84 -12.89
C LYS A 34 9.24 20.35 -12.79
N THR A 35 10.26 20.73 -12.03
CA THR A 35 10.73 22.13 -11.93
C THR A 35 11.21 22.66 -13.28
N SER A 36 11.76 21.79 -14.14
CA SER A 36 12.15 22.13 -15.52
C SER A 36 10.97 22.49 -16.44
N GLY A 37 9.73 22.23 -16.00
CA GLY A 37 8.52 22.41 -16.80
C GLY A 37 8.10 21.14 -17.58
N GLU A 38 8.96 20.13 -17.65
CA GLU A 38 8.68 18.83 -18.25
C GLU A 38 7.60 18.07 -17.45
N VAL A 39 6.67 17.41 -18.14
CA VAL A 39 5.69 16.51 -17.50
C VAL A 39 6.14 15.07 -17.69
N VAL A 40 6.40 14.36 -16.60
CA VAL A 40 6.88 12.97 -16.61
C VAL A 40 5.87 12.01 -15.98
N PRO A 41 5.83 10.74 -16.41
CA PRO A 41 5.06 9.72 -15.73
C PRO A 41 5.77 9.27 -14.45
N GLN A 42 5.09 9.33 -13.32
CA GLN A 42 5.51 8.78 -12.03
C GLN A 42 4.60 7.62 -11.67
N LEU A 43 5.16 6.43 -11.43
CA LEU A 43 4.39 5.28 -10.99
C LEU A 43 4.00 5.47 -9.53
N ILE A 44 2.71 5.54 -9.25
CA ILE A 44 2.16 5.50 -7.91
C ILE A 44 1.83 4.05 -7.59
N VAL A 45 2.28 3.59 -6.44
CA VAL A 45 1.77 2.35 -5.83
C VAL A 45 1.07 2.81 -4.55
N PRO A 46 -0.26 2.80 -4.43
CA PRO A 46 -0.93 3.38 -3.27
C PRO A 46 -0.52 2.75 -1.94
N TYR A 47 -0.65 3.52 -0.86
CA TYR A 47 -0.42 3.09 0.52
C TYR A 47 -1.72 3.21 1.34
N THR A 48 -1.65 2.99 2.65
CA THR A 48 -2.83 2.93 3.53
C THR A 48 -2.65 3.73 4.82
N MET A 49 -3.74 4.34 5.29
CA MET A 49 -3.84 4.99 6.61
C MET A 49 -4.77 4.22 7.57
N ASP A 50 -5.54 3.29 7.05
CA ASP A 50 -6.58 2.52 7.73
C ASP A 50 -6.11 1.11 8.09
N CYS A 51 -5.57 0.34 7.13
CA CYS A 51 -4.87 -0.93 7.33
C CYS A 51 -3.45 -0.68 7.89
N ASN A 52 -3.36 0.08 8.97
CA ASN A 52 -2.10 0.60 9.49
C ASN A 52 -2.09 0.60 11.03
N ASP A 53 -1.06 0.03 11.64
CA ASP A 53 -0.92 -0.05 13.10
C ASP A 53 -0.76 1.34 13.76
N MET A 54 -0.52 2.41 13.00
CA MET A 54 -0.55 3.79 13.53
C MET A 54 -1.88 4.11 14.20
N ARG A 55 -2.97 3.43 13.81
CA ARG A 55 -4.29 3.56 14.42
C ARG A 55 -4.28 3.19 15.91
N PHE A 56 -3.35 2.37 16.41
CA PHE A 56 -3.19 2.14 17.86
C PHE A 56 -2.78 3.40 18.66
N ALA A 57 -2.37 4.47 17.98
CA ALA A 57 -1.91 5.72 18.60
C ALA A 57 -2.78 6.93 18.25
N LEU A 58 -3.91 6.73 17.55
CA LEU A 58 -4.84 7.80 17.19
C LEU A 58 -6.08 7.77 18.08
N PRO A 59 -6.77 8.91 18.31
CA PRO A 59 -8.02 8.95 19.06
C PRO A 59 -9.10 8.00 18.51
N GLN A 60 -9.19 7.89 17.18
CA GLN A 60 -10.05 6.91 16.51
C GLN A 60 -9.19 5.74 16.01
N GLY A 61 -8.95 4.82 16.94
CA GLY A 61 -7.95 3.79 16.81
C GLY A 61 -8.42 2.38 17.17
N PHE A 62 -7.51 1.42 17.02
CA PHE A 62 -7.69 0.07 17.53
C PHE A 62 -7.38 0.07 19.03
N SER A 63 -8.29 -0.50 19.83
CA SER A 63 -8.09 -0.61 21.28
C SER A 63 -7.27 -1.84 21.62
N GLN A 64 -7.49 -2.94 20.89
CA GLN A 64 -6.86 -4.24 21.11
C GLN A 64 -6.29 -4.82 19.81
N GLY A 65 -5.39 -5.79 19.94
CA GLY A 65 -4.84 -6.52 18.78
C GLY A 65 -5.92 -7.17 17.92
N GLU A 66 -7.00 -7.66 18.53
CA GLU A 66 -8.11 -8.30 17.82
C GLU A 66 -8.84 -7.34 16.87
N ASP A 67 -8.98 -6.06 17.24
CA ASP A 67 -9.61 -5.05 16.39
C ASP A 67 -8.82 -4.87 15.10
N PHE A 68 -7.48 -4.81 15.20
CA PHE A 68 -6.60 -4.67 14.04
C PHE A 68 -6.61 -5.93 13.17
N PHE A 69 -6.53 -7.12 13.78
CA PHE A 69 -6.64 -8.38 13.04
C PHE A 69 -7.97 -8.47 12.28
N THR A 70 -9.09 -8.17 12.95
CA THR A 70 -10.43 -8.18 12.34
C THR A 70 -10.50 -7.24 11.14
N TYR A 71 -9.98 -6.02 11.29
CA TYR A 71 -9.95 -5.05 10.21
C TYR A 71 -9.12 -5.55 9.01
N LEU A 72 -7.91 -6.06 9.26
CA LEU A 72 -7.06 -6.61 8.20
C LEU A 72 -7.71 -7.81 7.51
N ARG A 73 -8.30 -8.73 8.27
CA ARG A 73 -9.02 -9.90 7.74
C ARG A 73 -10.15 -9.47 6.83
N ASP A 74 -11.01 -8.57 7.29
CA ASP A 74 -12.19 -8.15 6.53
C ASP A 74 -11.79 -7.40 5.25
N SER A 75 -10.75 -6.54 5.32
CA SER A 75 -10.18 -5.89 4.13
C SER A 75 -9.59 -6.91 3.16
N PHE A 76 -8.86 -7.92 3.64
CA PHE A 76 -8.34 -8.98 2.79
C PHE A 76 -9.45 -9.80 2.15
N ASP A 77 -10.44 -10.26 2.92
CA ASP A 77 -11.53 -11.11 2.43
C ASP A 77 -12.35 -10.40 1.34
N ALA A 78 -12.59 -9.09 1.49
CA ALA A 78 -13.25 -8.28 0.46
C ALA A 78 -12.42 -8.21 -0.83
N LEU A 79 -11.14 -7.83 -0.74
CA LEU A 79 -10.24 -7.75 -1.90
C LEU A 79 -9.99 -9.12 -2.55
N TYR A 80 -9.97 -10.18 -1.75
CA TYR A 80 -9.81 -11.55 -2.22
C TYR A 80 -11.03 -12.00 -3.04
N ALA A 81 -12.24 -11.69 -2.56
CA ALA A 81 -13.48 -11.95 -3.30
C ALA A 81 -13.54 -11.17 -4.61
N GLU A 82 -13.20 -9.87 -4.60
CA GLU A 82 -13.11 -9.06 -5.83
C GLU A 82 -12.06 -9.60 -6.82
N GLY A 83 -10.99 -10.21 -6.30
CA GLY A 83 -9.91 -10.79 -7.08
C GLY A 83 -10.32 -11.98 -7.95
N ALA A 84 -11.54 -12.51 -7.78
CA ALA A 84 -12.12 -13.45 -8.74
C ALA A 84 -12.28 -12.84 -10.14
N GLU A 85 -12.49 -11.52 -10.23
CA GLU A 85 -12.64 -10.79 -11.48
C GLU A 85 -11.52 -9.76 -11.71
N VAL A 86 -11.24 -8.93 -10.69
CA VAL A 86 -10.28 -7.82 -10.79
C VAL A 86 -9.37 -7.79 -9.57
N PRO A 87 -8.24 -8.55 -9.59
CA PRO A 87 -7.28 -8.56 -8.49
C PRO A 87 -6.77 -7.17 -8.13
N LYS A 88 -6.65 -6.90 -6.84
CA LYS A 88 -6.17 -5.63 -6.25
C LYS A 88 -4.95 -5.87 -5.37
N MET A 89 -4.31 -4.78 -4.92
CA MET A 89 -3.28 -4.87 -3.88
C MET A 89 -3.81 -4.44 -2.52
N MET A 90 -3.16 -4.90 -1.46
CA MET A 90 -3.41 -4.46 -0.09
C MET A 90 -2.07 -4.03 0.53
N SER A 91 -2.03 -2.85 1.15
CA SER A 91 -0.90 -2.42 1.97
C SER A 91 -1.20 -2.67 3.44
N ILE A 92 -0.16 -2.99 4.23
CA ILE A 92 -0.27 -3.13 5.69
C ILE A 92 0.82 -2.28 6.33
N GLY A 93 0.42 -1.22 7.01
CA GLY A 93 1.35 -0.33 7.70
C GLY A 93 1.76 -0.87 9.07
N MET A 94 3.07 -0.91 9.31
CA MET A 94 3.64 -1.45 10.53
C MET A 94 4.74 -0.53 11.06
N HIS A 95 4.73 -0.26 12.36
CA HIS A 95 5.74 0.54 13.04
C HIS A 95 6.36 -0.25 14.19
N CYS A 96 7.69 -0.33 14.24
CA CYS A 96 8.43 -1.11 15.24
C CYS A 96 8.00 -0.79 16.68
N ARG A 97 7.76 0.49 16.98
CA ARG A 97 7.38 0.96 18.32
C ARG A 97 5.93 0.66 18.71
N LEU A 98 5.07 0.30 17.75
CA LEU A 98 3.64 0.05 17.94
C LEU A 98 3.34 -1.44 17.84
N LEU A 99 3.32 -2.03 16.63
CA LEU A 99 2.98 -3.44 16.42
C LEU A 99 3.98 -4.40 17.07
N GLY A 100 5.24 -3.98 17.28
CA GLY A 100 6.27 -4.79 17.96
C GLY A 100 6.01 -5.02 19.46
N LYS A 101 4.99 -4.40 20.05
CA LYS A 101 4.63 -4.66 21.46
C LYS A 101 3.99 -6.05 21.60
N PRO A 102 4.30 -6.82 22.66
CA PRO A 102 3.77 -8.18 22.85
C PRO A 102 2.25 -8.30 22.76
N GLY A 103 1.50 -7.31 23.27
CA GLY A 103 0.04 -7.31 23.20
C GLY A 103 -0.56 -7.01 21.82
N ARG A 104 0.25 -6.57 20.84
CA ARG A 104 -0.20 -6.16 19.50
C ARG A 104 0.33 -7.09 18.39
N ILE A 105 1.55 -7.60 18.53
CA ILE A 105 2.18 -8.43 17.50
C ILE A 105 1.37 -9.69 17.15
N VAL A 106 0.59 -10.20 18.10
CA VAL A 106 -0.30 -11.36 17.89
C VAL A 106 -1.34 -11.10 16.79
N ALA A 107 -1.76 -9.84 16.59
CA ALA A 107 -2.66 -9.49 15.50
C ALA A 107 -2.05 -9.76 14.12
N LEU A 108 -0.75 -9.46 13.95
CA LEU A 108 -0.02 -9.75 12.73
C LEU A 108 0.15 -11.25 12.52
N GLN A 109 0.47 -11.99 13.57
CA GLN A 109 0.58 -13.46 13.50
C GLN A 109 -0.73 -14.08 13.01
N LYS A 110 -1.86 -13.73 13.63
CA LYS A 110 -3.19 -14.19 13.22
C LYS A 110 -3.52 -13.83 11.77
N PHE A 111 -3.14 -12.63 11.33
CA PHE A 111 -3.38 -12.21 9.94
C PHE A 111 -2.53 -13.01 8.95
N LEU A 112 -1.25 -13.27 9.26
CA LEU A 112 -0.39 -14.13 8.46
C LEU A 112 -0.95 -15.57 8.38
N ASP A 113 -1.40 -16.13 9.52
CA ASP A 113 -2.05 -17.44 9.57
C ASP A 113 -3.36 -17.49 8.76
N HIS A 114 -4.05 -16.34 8.61
CA HIS A 114 -5.28 -16.23 7.82
C HIS A 114 -4.97 -16.26 6.33
N ILE A 115 -4.06 -15.41 5.86
CA ILE A 115 -3.74 -15.34 4.42
C ILE A 115 -3.00 -16.59 3.92
N GLU A 116 -2.27 -17.29 4.79
CA GLU A 116 -1.62 -18.57 4.44
C GLU A 116 -2.62 -19.67 4.03
N LYS A 117 -3.87 -19.59 4.53
CA LYS A 117 -4.93 -20.56 4.21
C LYS A 117 -5.60 -20.32 2.85
N HIS A 118 -5.25 -19.23 2.16
CA HIS A 118 -5.84 -18.85 0.89
C HIS A 118 -4.85 -19.10 -0.24
N ASP A 119 -5.33 -19.67 -1.35
CA ASP A 119 -4.53 -19.84 -2.55
C ASP A 119 -4.35 -18.49 -3.28
N LYS A 120 -3.43 -18.42 -4.24
CA LYS A 120 -3.26 -17.26 -5.15
C LYS A 120 -3.01 -15.90 -4.47
N VAL A 121 -2.49 -15.90 -3.24
CA VAL A 121 -2.02 -14.67 -2.56
C VAL A 121 -0.56 -14.39 -2.93
N TRP A 122 -0.27 -13.19 -3.46
CA TRP A 122 1.09 -12.76 -3.74
C TRP A 122 1.63 -11.83 -2.65
N VAL A 123 2.24 -12.41 -1.61
CA VAL A 123 2.98 -11.65 -0.59
C VAL A 123 4.32 -11.21 -1.17
N CYS A 124 4.51 -9.90 -1.39
CA CYS A 124 5.66 -9.39 -2.12
C CYS A 124 6.16 -8.04 -1.61
N ARG A 125 7.35 -7.65 -2.06
CA ARG A 125 7.90 -6.31 -1.79
C ARG A 125 7.24 -5.32 -2.72
N ARG A 126 7.03 -4.08 -2.29
CA ARG A 126 6.48 -3.00 -3.15
C ARG A 126 7.25 -2.79 -4.44
N ILE A 127 8.58 -2.97 -4.42
CA ILE A 127 9.39 -2.88 -5.64
C ILE A 127 9.04 -3.94 -6.69
N ASP A 128 8.59 -5.12 -6.26
CA ASP A 128 8.17 -6.19 -7.16
C ASP A 128 6.83 -5.84 -7.82
N ILE A 129 5.88 -5.24 -7.07
CA ILE A 129 4.63 -4.68 -7.62
C ILE A 129 4.95 -3.59 -8.65
N ALA A 130 5.83 -2.65 -8.31
CA ALA A 130 6.21 -1.57 -9.21
C ALA A 130 6.79 -2.10 -10.53
N ARG A 131 7.72 -3.05 -10.45
CA ARG A 131 8.35 -3.67 -11.63
C ARG A 131 7.35 -4.49 -12.44
N HIS A 132 6.45 -5.21 -11.77
CA HIS A 132 5.35 -5.91 -12.43
C HIS A 132 4.48 -4.92 -13.21
N TRP A 133 4.08 -3.82 -12.58
CA TRP A 133 3.23 -2.80 -13.20
C TRP A 133 3.89 -2.16 -14.41
N LYS A 134 5.17 -1.79 -14.32
CA LYS A 134 5.90 -1.23 -15.47
C LYS A 134 5.97 -2.18 -16.66
N LYS A 135 6.09 -3.48 -16.40
CA LYS A 135 6.18 -4.52 -17.43
C LYS A 135 4.83 -4.82 -18.07
N VAL A 136 3.78 -4.96 -17.26
CA VAL A 136 2.45 -5.43 -17.70
C VAL A 136 1.52 -4.28 -18.08
N HIS A 137 1.66 -3.13 -17.43
CA HIS A 137 0.88 -1.91 -17.61
C HIS A 137 1.80 -0.70 -17.87
N PRO A 138 2.57 -0.69 -18.98
CA PRO A 138 3.48 0.42 -19.28
C PRO A 138 2.71 1.73 -19.47
N PHE A 139 3.36 2.84 -19.15
CA PHE A 139 2.77 4.16 -19.37
C PHE A 139 2.44 4.37 -20.85
N GLN A 140 1.22 4.84 -21.14
CA GLN A 140 0.77 5.20 -22.47
C GLN A 140 0.62 6.73 -22.56
N ALA A 141 1.44 7.35 -23.40
CA ALA A 141 1.38 8.78 -23.67
C ALA A 141 0.29 9.08 -24.71
N ASN A 142 -0.98 8.82 -24.34
CA ASN A 142 -2.11 9.26 -25.15
C ASN A 142 -2.49 10.71 -24.83
#